data_AF-A0A9Q8HM64-F1
#
_entry.id   AF-A0A9Q8HM64-F1
#
_cell.length_a   1.000
_cell.length_b   1.000
_cell.length_c   1.000
_cell.angle_alpha   90.00
_cell.angle_beta   90.00
_cell.angle_gamma   90.00
#
_symmetry.space_group_name_H-M   'P 1'
#
loop_
_entity.id
_entity.type
_entity.pdbx_description
1 polymer ?
#
loop_
_entity_poly.entity_id
_entity_poly.type
_entity_poly.pdbx_seq_one_letter_code
_entity_poly.pdbx_strand_id
1 'polypeptide(L)' 'TALSLAFINQQRFVASNIIGATNLEQLAENIASINVRLSEETLAQINAVHAEISNPCP' A
#
# COMPACT_ATOMS: atom_id res chain seq x y z
N THR A 1 7.38 -3.28 -3.51
CA THR A 1 5.95 -2.99 -3.79
C THR A 1 5.06 -3.23 -2.58
N ALA A 2 5.52 -4.00 -1.60
CA ALA A 2 4.77 -4.35 -0.39
C ALA A 2 4.20 -3.16 0.42
N LEU A 3 4.91 -2.03 0.55
CA LEU A 3 4.47 -0.90 1.38
C LEU A 3 3.15 -0.28 0.90
N SER A 4 3.04 0.03 -0.40
CA SER A 4 1.84 0.66 -0.95
C SER A 4 0.64 -0.27 -0.93
N LEU A 5 0.84 -1.56 -1.24
CA LEU A 5 -0.23 -2.56 -1.16
C LEU A 5 -0.70 -2.77 0.29
N ALA A 6 0.22 -2.85 1.25
CA ALA A 6 -0.12 -2.96 2.66
C ALA A 6 -0.91 -1.76 3.18
N PHE A 7 -0.56 -0.54 2.74
CA PHE A 7 -1.30 0.67 3.07
C PHE A 7 -2.74 0.64 2.53
N ILE A 8 -2.92 0.24 1.27
CA ILE A 8 -4.25 0.13 0.64
C ILE A 8 -5.09 -0.96 1.30
N ASN A 9 -4.50 -2.11 1.60
CA ASN A 9 -5.17 -3.23 2.26
C ASN A 9 -5.65 -2.88 3.69
N GLN A 10 -5.11 -1.84 4.31
CA GLN A 10 -5.50 -1.37 5.65
C GLN A 10 -6.61 -0.30 5.61
N GLN A 11 -7.03 0.16 4.43
CA GLN A 11 -8.09 1.16 4.30
C GLN A 11 -9.46 0.53 4.53
N ARG A 12 -10.23 1.09 5.47
CA ARG A 12 -11.54 0.54 5.89
C ARG A 12 -12.57 0.40 4.77
N PHE A 13 -12.42 1.18 3.70
CA PHE A 13 -13.37 1.23 2.57
C PHE A 13 -12.92 0.37 1.39
N VAL A 14 -11.77 -0.29 1.48
CA VAL A 14 -11.25 -1.17 0.42
C VAL A 14 -11.67 -2.60 0.73
N ALA A 15 -12.58 -3.15 -0.07
CA ALA A 15 -13.00 -4.56 0.05
C ALA A 15 -12.00 -5.53 -0.59
N SER A 16 -11.38 -5.13 -1.70
CA SER A 16 -10.38 -5.89 -2.43
C SER A 16 -9.45 -4.95 -3.21
N ASN A 17 -8.23 -5.43 -3.49
CA ASN A 17 -7.22 -4.69 -4.23
C ASN A 17 -6.85 -5.46 -5.51
N ILE A 18 -6.88 -4.78 -6.66
CA ILE A 18 -6.52 -5.36 -7.95
C ILE A 18 -5.02 -5.19 -8.15
N ILE A 19 -4.27 -6.28 -8.12
CA ILE A 19 -2.81 -6.28 -8.29
C ILE A 19 -2.41 -6.53 -9.74
N GLY A 20 -1.50 -5.70 -10.25
CA GLY A 20 -0.83 -5.91 -11.54
C GLY A 20 0.56 -6.52 -11.35
N ALA A 21 0.91 -7.51 -12.16
CA ALA A 21 2.23 -8.13 -12.20
C ALA A 21 2.55 -8.56 -13.63
N THR A 22 3.81 -8.39 -14.07
CA THR A 22 4.28 -8.86 -15.38
C THR A 22 5.05 -10.18 -15.29
N ASN A 23 5.33 -10.66 -14.08
CA ASN A 23 5.96 -11.95 -13.83
C ASN A 23 5.47 -12.58 -12.50
N LEU A 24 5.80 -13.86 -12.29
CA LEU A 24 5.34 -14.64 -11.13
C LEU A 24 5.96 -14.20 -9.80
N GLU A 25 7.20 -13.72 -9.84
CA GLU A 25 7.91 -13.25 -8.64
C GLU A 25 7.25 -12.00 -8.07
N GLN A 26 6.90 -11.04 -8.93
CA GLN A 26 6.12 -9.86 -8.59
C GLN A 26 4.74 -10.23 -8.06
N LEU A 27 4.07 -11.18 -8.71
CA LEU A 27 2.76 -11.65 -8.25
C LEU A 27 2.86 -12.22 -6.82
N ALA A 28 3.88 -13.05 -6.56
CA ALA A 28 4.11 -13.63 -5.24
C ALA A 28 4.43 -12.55 -4.18
N GLU A 29 5.29 -11.58 -4.49
CA GLU A 29 5.59 -10.44 -3.59
C GLU A 29 4.32 -9.63 -3.30
N ASN A 30 3.52 -9.34 -4.33
CA ASN A 30 2.32 -8.52 -4.21
C ASN A 30 1.25 -9.22 -3.36
N ILE A 31 1.07 -10.54 -3.51
CA ILE A 31 0.15 -11.31 -2.67
C ILE A 31 0.63 -11.35 -1.22
N ALA A 32 1.94 -11.53 -1.00
CA ALA A 32 2.51 -11.59 0.34
C ALA A 32 2.32 -10.29 1.15
N SER A 33 2.05 -9.16 0.48
CA SER A 33 1.77 -7.86 1.12
C SER A 33 0.56 -7.89 2.07
N ILE A 34 -0.34 -8.86 1.96
CA ILE A 34 -1.48 -9.03 2.90
C ILE A 34 -1.02 -9.29 4.34
N ASN A 35 0.18 -9.87 4.51
CA ASN A 35 0.74 -10.17 5.82
C ASN A 35 1.53 -9.00 6.42
N VAL A 36 1.64 -7.88 5.69
CA VAL A 36 2.37 -6.70 6.14
C VAL A 36 1.40 -5.75 6.85
N ARG A 37 1.66 -5.51 8.13
CA ARG A 37 1.00 -4.48 8.94
C ARG A 37 1.94 -3.29 9.07
N LEU A 38 1.45 -2.09 8.77
CA LEU A 38 2.23 -0.87 8.93
C LEU A 38 2.12 -0.40 10.38
N SER A 39 3.23 0.02 10.97
CA SER A 39 3.21 0.61 12.31
C SER A 39 2.58 2.00 12.26
N GLU A 40 2.12 2.48 13.42
CA GLU A 40 1.61 3.85 13.54
C GLU A 40 2.66 4.89 13.14
N GLU A 41 3.94 4.62 13.42
CA GLU A 41 5.05 5.48 13.00
C GLU A 41 5.15 5.58 11.48
N THR A 42 5.13 4.46 10.76
CA THR A 42 5.16 4.46 9.30
C THR A 42 3.93 5.16 8.71
N LEU A 43 2.75 4.94 9.29
CA LEU A 43 1.53 5.64 8.87
C LEU A 43 1.63 7.15 9.08
N ALA A 44 2.20 7.59 10.20
CA ALA A 44 2.42 9.01 10.48
C ALA A 44 3.37 9.65 9.45
N GLN A 45 4.44 8.95 9.06
CA GLN A 45 5.36 9.42 8.02
C GLN A 45 4.69 9.53 6.64
N ILE A 46 3.87 8.53 6.26
CA ILE A 46 3.08 8.57 5.02
C ILE A 46 2.14 9.78 5.02
N ASN A 47 1.45 10.02 6.14
CA ASN A 47 0.53 11.16 6.27
C ASN A 47 1.25 12.51 6.21
N ALA A 48 2.46 12.62 6.75
CA ALA A 48 3.27 13.84 6.65
C ALA A 48 3.60 14.15 5.19
N VAL A 49 4.07 13.16 4.43
CA VAL A 49 4.36 13.32 2.99
C VAL A 49 3.09 13.69 2.21
N HIS A 50 1.95 13.06 2.51
CA HIS A 50 0.67 13.38 1.86
C HIS A 50 0.17 14.80 2.19
N ALA A 51 0.46 15.30 3.40
CA ALA A 51 0.12 16.66 3.79
C ALA A 51 0.96 17.71 3.04
N GLU A 52 2.22 17.41 2.74
CA GLU A 52 3.09 18.27 1.93
C GLU A 52 2.74 18.20 0.44
N ILE A 53 2.43 17.00 -0.06
CA ILE A 53 2.14 16.72 -1.46
C ILE A 53 0.78 16.03 -1.55
N SER A 54 -0.28 16.83 -1.40
CA SER A 54 -1.65 16.32 -1.46
C SER A 54 -2.09 16.04 -2.90
N ASN A 55 -2.60 14.82 -3.12
CA ASN A 55 -3.19 14.36 -4.38
C ASN A 55 -2.40 14.76 -5.65
N PRO A 56 -1.10 14.43 -5.76
CA PRO A 56 -0.28 14.84 -6.91
C PRO A 56 -0.72 14.18 -8.23
N CYS A 57 -1.43 13.06 -8.14
CA CYS A 57 -1.99 12.32 -9.27
C CYS A 57 -3.46 11.99 -8.93
N PRO A 58 -4.43 12.79 -9.42
CA PRO A 58 -5.86 12.58 -9.16
C PRO A 58 -6.46 11.43 -9.99
#